data_AF-A0A971AX50-F1
#
_entry.id   AF-A0A971AX50-F1
#
_cell.length_a   1.000
_cell.length_b   1.000
_cell.length_c   1.000
_cell.angle_alpha   90.00
_cell.angle_beta   90.00
_cell.angle_gamma   90.00
#
_symmetry.space_group_name_H-M   'P 1'
#
loop_
_entity.id
_entity.type
_entity.pdbx_description
1 polymer ?
#
loop_
_entity_poly.entity_id
_entity_poly.type
_entity_poly.pdbx_seq_one_letter_code
_entity_poly.pdbx_strand_id
1 'polypeptide(L)'
;SEVVSSALNPGGALTVKMGLEDDEARNLGNVLRWSFTLFRNPVSHPDYALIEYGAAEAQELLGFVNLMLKIMDRGPLPPIKAALRQLQRTLGTPAADRVDSFLKRVQSHKWQIDQLQSGLYFRTGALVTSRDKTMVEPKVRTAFILAAEGDNPRIFVPGADYWRGIPGLNVNGFRKRLMSIGFEEGTGTELDLPLKKHNSAQTFDDLYMAIVDIVRAMEASLYQEGDGR
;
A
#
# COMPACT_ATOMS: atom_id res chain seq x y z
N SER A 1 -14.15 10.96 26.18
CA SER A 1 -14.61 12.12 25.41
C SER A 1 -13.53 12.59 24.44
N GLU A 2 -12.31 12.89 24.93
CA GLU A 2 -11.21 13.36 24.06
C GLU A 2 -10.66 12.33 23.07
N VAL A 3 -10.53 11.05 23.46
CA VAL A 3 -10.00 9.98 22.57
C VAL A 3 -10.92 9.71 21.37
N VAL A 4 -12.23 9.71 21.60
CA VAL A 4 -13.25 9.55 20.54
C VAL A 4 -13.24 10.77 19.63
N SER A 5 -13.14 11.97 20.21
CA SER A 5 -13.09 13.22 19.44
C SER A 5 -11.81 13.31 18.60
N SER A 6 -10.64 12.90 19.12
CA SER A 6 -9.39 12.95 18.35
C SER A 6 -9.32 11.88 17.26
N ALA A 7 -9.93 10.71 17.47
CA ALA A 7 -9.98 9.64 16.47
C ALA A 7 -10.91 9.94 15.28
N LEU A 8 -11.96 10.75 15.50
CA LEU A 8 -13.03 11.05 14.55
C LEU A 8 -12.98 12.45 13.92
N ASN A 9 -12.01 13.28 14.31
CA ASN A 9 -11.77 14.55 13.64
C ASN A 9 -11.42 14.33 12.14
N PRO A 10 -11.59 15.36 11.30
CA PRO A 10 -10.97 15.38 9.96
C PRO A 10 -9.48 15.03 10.06
N GLY A 11 -9.04 13.98 9.35
CA GLY A 11 -7.66 13.45 9.46
C GLY A 11 -7.36 12.57 10.68
N GLY A 12 -8.35 12.32 11.56
CA GLY A 12 -8.25 11.39 12.68
C GLY A 12 -8.05 9.94 12.24
N ALA A 13 -7.45 9.13 13.11
CA ALA A 13 -7.08 7.74 12.79
C ALA A 13 -8.25 6.88 12.28
N LEU A 14 -9.48 7.16 12.73
CA LEU A 14 -10.68 6.44 12.32
C LEU A 14 -11.23 6.94 10.98
N THR A 15 -11.25 8.26 10.78
CA THR A 15 -11.65 8.94 9.54
C THR A 15 -10.83 8.45 8.35
N VAL A 16 -9.50 8.41 8.53
CA VAL A 16 -8.55 7.91 7.52
C VAL A 16 -8.77 6.42 7.25
N LYS A 17 -8.99 5.62 8.30
CA LYS A 17 -9.13 4.16 8.20
C LYS A 17 -10.43 3.71 7.54
N MET A 18 -11.51 4.43 7.79
CA MET A 18 -12.81 4.20 7.16
C MET A 18 -12.90 4.89 5.79
N GLY A 19 -11.99 5.83 5.51
CA GLY A 19 -11.94 6.54 4.24
C GLY A 19 -13.13 7.48 4.06
N LEU A 20 -13.64 7.99 5.18
CA LEU A 20 -14.80 8.88 5.23
C LEU A 20 -14.42 10.27 4.73
N GLU A 21 -15.35 10.93 4.07
CA GLU A 21 -15.23 12.36 3.79
C GLU A 21 -15.39 13.17 5.10
N ASP A 22 -14.90 14.41 5.12
CA ASP A 22 -14.83 15.22 6.35
C ASP A 22 -16.20 15.45 7.01
N ASP A 23 -17.27 15.49 6.23
CA ASP A 23 -18.64 15.65 6.73
C ASP A 23 -19.22 14.32 7.25
N GLU A 24 -18.88 13.19 6.63
CA GLU A 24 -19.23 11.84 7.12
C GLU A 24 -18.51 11.53 8.43
N ALA A 25 -17.23 11.89 8.53
CA ALA A 25 -16.42 11.75 9.73
C ALA A 25 -16.99 12.56 10.90
N ARG A 26 -17.42 13.80 10.63
CA ARG A 26 -18.05 14.67 11.63
C ARG A 26 -19.40 14.14 12.09
N ASN A 27 -20.22 13.65 11.18
CA ASN A 27 -21.52 13.05 11.50
C ASN A 27 -21.36 11.76 12.31
N LEU A 28 -20.44 10.88 11.94
CA LEU A 28 -20.11 9.67 12.70
C LEU A 28 -19.51 10.01 14.07
N GLY A 29 -18.65 11.04 14.11
CA GLY A 29 -18.08 11.64 15.31
C GLY A 29 -19.15 12.08 16.31
N ASN A 30 -20.15 12.80 15.80
CA ASN A 30 -21.30 13.23 16.57
C ASN A 30 -22.09 12.03 17.08
N VAL A 31 -22.53 11.11 16.20
CA VAL A 31 -23.31 9.93 16.59
C VAL A 31 -22.61 9.16 17.71
N LEU A 32 -21.31 8.88 17.57
CA LEU A 32 -20.53 8.17 18.58
C LEU A 32 -20.39 8.96 19.89
N ARG A 33 -20.17 10.28 19.82
CA ARG A 33 -20.10 11.13 21.01
C ARG A 33 -21.44 11.16 21.75
N TRP A 34 -22.55 11.27 21.03
CA TRP A 34 -23.90 11.21 21.60
C TRP A 34 -24.18 9.83 22.23
N SER A 35 -23.87 8.73 21.53
CA SER A 35 -24.00 7.36 22.07
C SER A 35 -23.15 7.14 23.33
N PHE A 36 -21.92 7.63 23.38
CA PHE A 36 -21.05 7.53 24.57
C PHE A 36 -21.53 8.41 25.74
N THR A 37 -22.07 9.59 25.44
CA THR A 37 -22.61 10.51 26.45
C THR A 37 -23.86 9.93 27.09
N LEU A 38 -24.77 9.41 26.26
CA LEU A 38 -25.97 8.68 26.70
C LEU A 38 -25.62 7.46 27.56
N PHE A 39 -24.60 6.69 27.17
CA PHE A 39 -24.17 5.50 27.90
C PHE A 39 -23.54 5.82 29.28
N ARG A 40 -22.72 6.87 29.38
CA ARG A 40 -22.00 7.19 30.62
C ARG A 40 -22.85 7.87 31.67
N ASN A 41 -24.00 8.45 31.30
CA ASN A 41 -24.81 9.19 32.25
C ASN A 41 -26.31 9.16 31.89
N PRO A 42 -26.97 8.00 31.99
CA PRO A 42 -28.40 7.86 31.69
C PRO A 42 -29.30 8.77 32.54
N VAL A 43 -28.78 9.30 33.67
CA VAL A 43 -29.52 10.11 34.64
C VAL A 43 -29.29 11.63 34.47
N SER A 44 -28.35 12.07 33.62
CA SER A 44 -27.96 13.50 33.50
C SER A 44 -28.59 14.27 32.34
N HIS A 45 -29.54 13.68 31.64
CA HIS A 45 -30.29 14.35 30.57
C HIS A 45 -31.80 14.36 30.88
N PRO A 46 -32.24 15.20 31.85
CA PRO A 46 -33.66 15.30 32.21
C PRO A 46 -34.55 15.74 31.04
N ASP A 47 -34.01 16.51 30.09
CA ASP A 47 -34.74 16.93 28.87
C ASP A 47 -34.84 15.82 27.80
N TYR A 48 -34.08 14.72 27.95
CA TYR A 48 -34.14 13.51 27.10
C TYR A 48 -34.61 12.27 27.89
N ALA A 49 -35.26 12.48 29.05
CA ALA A 49 -35.90 11.42 29.84
C ALA A 49 -37.13 10.78 29.16
N LEU A 50 -37.31 11.02 27.86
CA LEU A 50 -38.39 10.51 27.02
C LEU A 50 -37.93 9.50 25.97
N ILE A 51 -36.67 9.07 25.98
CA ILE A 51 -36.26 7.94 25.14
C ILE A 51 -36.01 6.75 26.06
N GLU A 52 -37.10 6.05 26.36
CA GLU A 52 -37.09 4.67 26.85
C GLU A 52 -36.43 3.79 25.79
N TYR A 53 -35.11 3.88 25.64
CA TYR A 53 -34.37 2.92 24.84
C TYR A 53 -34.60 1.56 25.46
N GLY A 54 -35.32 0.70 24.76
CA GLY A 54 -35.55 -0.67 25.20
C GLY A 54 -34.21 -1.38 25.37
N ALA A 55 -34.16 -2.42 26.22
CA ALA A 55 -32.96 -3.22 26.40
C ALA A 55 -32.35 -3.70 25.06
N ALA A 56 -33.18 -3.89 24.04
CA ALA A 56 -32.78 -4.21 22.67
C ALA A 56 -31.96 -3.10 21.99
N GLU A 57 -32.39 -1.84 22.03
CA GLU A 57 -31.66 -0.73 21.40
C GLU A 57 -30.33 -0.43 22.12
N ALA A 58 -30.31 -0.56 23.46
CA ALA A 58 -29.06 -0.46 24.22
C ALA A 58 -28.06 -1.56 23.81
N GLN A 59 -28.55 -2.76 23.51
CA GLN A 59 -27.73 -3.89 23.06
C GLN A 59 -27.22 -3.71 21.62
N GLU A 60 -28.01 -3.11 20.74
CA GLU A 60 -27.59 -2.73 19.39
C GLU A 60 -26.50 -1.65 19.41
N LEU A 61 -26.65 -0.62 20.24
CA LEU A 61 -25.63 0.41 20.45
C LEU A 61 -24.33 -0.18 21.00
N LEU A 62 -24.40 -1.11 21.95
CA LEU A 62 -23.23 -1.86 22.44
C LEU A 62 -22.59 -2.71 21.36
N GLY A 63 -23.40 -3.37 20.52
CA GLY A 63 -22.93 -4.13 19.36
C GLY A 63 -22.16 -3.24 18.37
N PHE A 64 -22.69 -2.05 18.09
CA PHE A 64 -22.05 -1.06 17.23
C PHE A 64 -20.75 -0.53 17.82
N VAL A 65 -20.73 -0.14 19.10
CA VAL A 65 -19.50 0.31 19.79
C VAL A 65 -18.45 -0.79 19.82
N ASN A 66 -18.83 -2.05 20.07
CA ASN A 66 -17.90 -3.19 20.03
C ASN A 66 -17.37 -3.47 18.62
N LEU A 67 -18.19 -3.32 17.58
CA LEU A 67 -17.74 -3.42 16.20
C LEU A 67 -16.72 -2.32 15.88
N MET A 68 -16.98 -1.10 16.33
CA MET A 68 -16.07 0.05 16.18
C MET A 68 -14.76 -0.15 16.93
N LEU A 69 -14.81 -0.63 18.17
CA LEU A 69 -13.62 -1.01 18.95
C LEU A 69 -12.82 -2.10 18.23
N LYS A 70 -13.46 -3.15 17.69
CA LYS A 70 -12.81 -4.19 16.88
C LYS A 70 -12.21 -3.65 15.59
N ILE A 71 -12.86 -2.68 14.95
CA ILE A 71 -12.31 -1.98 13.78
C ILE A 71 -11.08 -1.17 14.17
N MET A 72 -11.07 -0.49 15.32
CA MET A 72 -9.90 0.23 15.85
C MET A 72 -8.76 -0.73 16.20
N ASP A 73 -9.06 -1.85 16.85
CA ASP A 73 -8.11 -2.85 17.35
C ASP A 73 -7.43 -3.65 16.20
N ARG A 74 -8.05 -3.70 15.02
CA ARG A 74 -7.51 -4.38 13.83
C ARG A 74 -6.23 -3.79 13.22
N GLY A 75 -5.61 -2.77 13.85
CA GLY A 75 -4.40 -2.12 13.35
C GLY A 75 -4.62 -1.41 12.00
N PRO A 76 -3.63 -0.68 11.44
CA PRO A 76 -3.75 -0.11 10.11
C PRO A 76 -4.05 -1.20 9.07
N LEU A 77 -4.79 -0.85 8.01
CA LEU A 77 -4.96 -1.75 6.86
C LEU A 77 -3.57 -2.20 6.39
N PRO A 78 -3.40 -3.49 6.01
CA PRO A 78 -2.17 -3.93 5.37
C PRO A 78 -1.80 -2.96 4.23
N PRO A 79 -0.53 -2.53 4.11
CA PRO A 79 -0.13 -1.45 3.20
C PRO A 79 -0.64 -1.63 1.76
N ILE A 80 -0.64 -2.87 1.27
CA ILE A 80 -1.16 -3.23 -0.06
C ILE A 80 -2.66 -2.97 -0.18
N LYS A 81 -3.45 -3.31 0.84
CA LYS A 81 -4.90 -3.04 0.83
C LYS A 81 -5.20 -1.55 0.85
N ALA A 82 -4.41 -0.76 1.59
CA ALA A 82 -4.53 0.69 1.59
C ALA A 82 -4.21 1.28 0.21
N ALA A 83 -3.11 0.85 -0.41
CA ALA A 83 -2.73 1.26 -1.77
C ALA A 83 -3.81 0.89 -2.81
N LEU A 84 -4.37 -0.33 -2.76
CA LEU A 84 -5.43 -0.74 -3.68
C LEU A 84 -6.71 0.09 -3.52
N ARG A 85 -7.11 0.42 -2.28
CA ARG A 85 -8.25 1.33 -2.04
C ARG A 85 -8.01 2.71 -2.64
N GLN A 86 -6.78 3.23 -2.51
CA GLN A 86 -6.44 4.51 -3.11
C GLN A 86 -6.52 4.43 -4.65
N LEU A 87 -5.97 3.37 -5.25
CA LEU A 87 -6.08 3.15 -6.70
C LEU A 87 -7.52 3.01 -7.17
N GLN A 88 -8.39 2.35 -6.40
CA GLN A 88 -9.83 2.27 -6.71
C GLN A 88 -10.47 3.65 -6.79
N ARG A 89 -10.10 4.57 -5.89
CA ARG A 89 -10.60 5.96 -5.90
C ARG A 89 -10.08 6.76 -7.09
N THR A 90 -8.80 6.57 -7.46
CA THR A 90 -8.14 7.41 -8.47
C THR A 90 -8.28 6.88 -9.90
N LEU A 91 -8.34 5.56 -10.09
CA LEU A 91 -8.37 4.88 -11.40
C LEU A 91 -9.70 4.16 -11.68
N GLY A 92 -10.54 3.97 -10.66
CA GLY A 92 -11.73 3.13 -10.73
C GLY A 92 -11.44 1.65 -10.45
N THR A 93 -12.50 0.92 -10.08
CA THR A 93 -12.45 -0.50 -9.71
C THR A 93 -11.78 -1.40 -10.75
N PRO A 94 -12.11 -1.31 -12.07
CA PRO A 94 -11.54 -2.23 -13.05
C PRO A 94 -10.01 -2.14 -13.18
N ALA A 95 -9.45 -0.94 -13.08
CA ALA A 95 -8.01 -0.74 -13.15
C ALA A 95 -7.30 -1.21 -11.87
N ALA A 96 -7.89 -0.91 -10.70
CA ALA A 96 -7.35 -1.35 -9.43
C ALA A 96 -7.37 -2.89 -9.27
N ASP A 97 -8.39 -3.57 -9.78
CA ASP A 97 -8.49 -5.05 -9.75
C ASP A 97 -7.41 -5.70 -10.62
N ARG A 98 -7.01 -5.07 -11.72
CA ARG A 98 -5.86 -5.53 -12.53
C ARG A 98 -4.55 -5.37 -11.78
N VAL A 99 -4.37 -4.26 -11.06
CA VAL A 99 -3.20 -4.06 -10.18
C VAL A 99 -3.19 -5.11 -9.08
N ASP A 100 -4.32 -5.37 -8.41
CA ASP A 100 -4.44 -6.42 -7.38
C ASP A 100 -4.07 -7.80 -7.94
N SER A 101 -4.60 -8.14 -9.12
CA SER A 101 -4.29 -9.41 -9.81
C SER A 101 -2.79 -9.51 -10.14
N PHE A 102 -2.18 -8.44 -10.61
CA PHE A 102 -0.74 -8.35 -10.84
C PHE A 102 0.05 -8.55 -9.54
N LEU A 103 -0.28 -7.83 -8.47
CA LEU A 103 0.41 -7.92 -7.18
C LEU A 103 0.30 -9.32 -6.57
N LYS A 104 -0.86 -9.98 -6.67
CA LYS A 104 -1.04 -11.37 -6.24
C LYS A 104 -0.14 -12.34 -6.99
N ARG A 105 0.02 -12.16 -8.30
CA ARG A 105 0.95 -12.97 -9.12
C ARG A 105 2.39 -12.72 -8.72
N VAL A 106 2.75 -11.47 -8.47
CA VAL A 106 4.10 -11.10 -8.04
C VAL A 106 4.42 -11.74 -6.68
N GLN A 107 3.50 -11.69 -5.72
CA GLN A 107 3.63 -12.26 -4.36
C GLN A 107 3.94 -13.77 -4.30
N SER A 108 3.94 -14.51 -5.42
CA SER A 108 4.41 -15.89 -5.46
C SER A 108 5.91 -16.05 -5.18
N HIS A 109 6.69 -14.96 -5.14
CA HIS A 109 8.11 -14.95 -4.80
C HIS A 109 8.34 -14.45 -3.36
N LYS A 110 9.52 -14.70 -2.80
CA LYS A 110 9.87 -14.26 -1.43
C LYS A 110 10.24 -12.77 -1.41
N TRP A 111 9.22 -11.92 -1.41
CA TRP A 111 9.40 -10.47 -1.34
C TRP A 111 9.58 -9.97 0.08
N GLN A 112 10.49 -9.02 0.24
CA GLN A 112 10.40 -8.04 1.31
C GLN A 112 9.59 -6.84 0.80
N ILE A 113 8.50 -6.51 1.49
CA ILE A 113 7.63 -5.39 1.14
C ILE A 113 7.70 -4.35 2.25
N ASP A 114 8.30 -3.19 1.94
CA ASP A 114 8.42 -2.07 2.87
C ASP A 114 7.49 -0.92 2.43
N GLN A 115 6.81 -0.28 3.38
CA GLN A 115 6.09 0.97 3.12
C GLN A 115 6.99 2.15 3.49
N LEU A 116 7.31 3.00 2.51
CA LEU A 116 8.06 4.24 2.69
C LEU A 116 7.25 5.43 2.16
N GLN A 117 7.73 6.65 2.39
CA GLN A 117 7.04 7.88 2.02
C GLN A 117 6.63 7.94 0.53
N SER A 118 7.40 7.33 -0.38
CA SER A 118 7.12 7.34 -1.82
C SER A 118 6.34 6.13 -2.33
N GLY A 119 5.92 5.20 -1.45
CA GLY A 119 5.06 4.07 -1.81
C GLY A 119 5.48 2.74 -1.22
N LEU A 120 5.01 1.66 -1.85
CA LEU A 120 5.30 0.28 -1.47
C LEU A 120 6.48 -0.27 -2.27
N TYR A 121 7.52 -0.69 -1.58
CA TYR A 121 8.77 -1.15 -2.16
C TYR A 121 8.78 -2.67 -2.21
N PHE A 122 8.88 -3.24 -3.41
CA PHE A 122 8.98 -4.67 -3.61
C PHE A 122 10.44 -5.04 -3.82
N ARG A 123 11.01 -5.73 -2.83
CA ARG A 123 12.46 -5.97 -2.74
C ARG A 123 12.78 -7.46 -2.66
N THR A 124 13.92 -7.83 -3.23
CA THR A 124 14.48 -9.19 -3.17
C THR A 124 15.98 -9.14 -2.88
N GLY A 125 16.57 -10.27 -2.51
CA GLY A 125 18.01 -10.39 -2.32
C GLY A 125 18.77 -10.37 -3.64
N ALA A 126 19.90 -9.69 -3.67
CA ALA A 126 20.84 -9.68 -4.78
C ALA A 126 22.27 -9.59 -4.26
N LEU A 127 23.22 -10.18 -4.98
CA LEU A 127 24.63 -9.95 -4.75
C LEU A 127 25.01 -8.59 -5.34
N VAL A 128 25.75 -7.79 -4.58
CA VAL A 128 26.15 -6.45 -5.01
C VAL A 128 27.66 -6.32 -4.89
N THR A 129 28.30 -6.02 -6.02
CA THR A 129 29.69 -5.59 -6.05
C THR A 129 29.77 -4.09 -5.79
N SER A 130 30.68 -3.69 -4.90
CA SER A 130 31.03 -2.29 -4.67
C SER A 130 31.51 -1.60 -5.95
N ARG A 131 31.44 -0.26 -5.99
CA ARG A 131 31.80 0.51 -7.20
C ARG A 131 33.27 0.34 -7.61
N ASP A 132 34.15 0.16 -6.63
CA ASP A 132 35.57 -0.12 -6.77
C ASP A 132 35.88 -1.61 -7.01
N LYS A 133 34.84 -2.47 -7.05
CA LYS A 133 34.93 -3.92 -7.29
C LYS A 133 35.74 -4.71 -6.26
N THR A 134 35.97 -4.14 -5.09
CA THR A 134 36.79 -4.75 -4.03
C THR A 134 35.97 -5.64 -3.09
N MET A 135 34.66 -5.39 -2.98
CA MET A 135 33.79 -6.10 -2.06
C MET A 135 32.52 -6.58 -2.75
N VAL A 136 32.14 -7.82 -2.47
CA VAL A 136 30.91 -8.44 -2.95
C VAL A 136 30.12 -8.89 -1.73
N GLU A 137 28.88 -8.42 -1.60
CA GLU A 137 28.04 -8.74 -0.44
C GLU A 137 26.56 -8.88 -0.83
N PRO A 138 25.81 -9.78 -0.15
CA PRO A 138 24.37 -9.92 -0.35
C PRO A 138 23.64 -8.69 0.22
N LYS A 139 22.76 -8.08 -0.58
CA LYS A 139 21.90 -6.95 -0.17
C LYS A 139 20.47 -7.13 -0.65
N VAL A 140 19.54 -6.57 0.12
CA VAL A 140 18.14 -6.44 -0.31
C VAL A 140 17.99 -5.24 -1.24
N ARG A 141 17.58 -5.48 -2.48
CA ARG A 141 17.41 -4.49 -3.55
C ARG A 141 15.97 -4.39 -4.00
N THR A 142 15.56 -3.16 -4.31
CA THR A 142 14.24 -2.87 -4.86
C THR A 142 14.17 -3.29 -6.33
N ALA A 143 13.15 -4.08 -6.68
CA ALA A 143 12.82 -4.42 -8.06
C ALA A 143 11.85 -3.38 -8.64
N PHE A 144 10.81 -3.01 -7.90
CA PHE A 144 9.87 -1.96 -8.30
C PHE A 144 9.17 -1.34 -7.08
N ILE A 145 8.53 -0.21 -7.30
CA ILE A 145 7.81 0.56 -6.28
C ILE A 145 6.41 0.86 -6.82
N LEU A 146 5.39 0.67 -5.99
CA LEU A 146 4.02 1.11 -6.26
C LEU A 146 3.76 2.42 -5.51
N ALA A 147 3.67 3.53 -6.24
CA ALA A 147 3.20 4.81 -5.73
C ALA A 147 1.70 4.93 -6.01
N ALA A 148 0.88 4.61 -5.01
CA ALA A 148 -0.57 4.72 -5.10
C ALA A 148 -1.11 6.10 -4.65
N GLU A 149 -0.30 6.87 -3.92
CA GLU A 149 -0.70 8.16 -3.36
C GLU A 149 -0.68 9.30 -4.39
N GLY A 150 -1.56 10.28 -4.19
CA GLY A 150 -1.70 11.46 -5.04
C GLY A 150 -2.46 11.25 -6.34
N ASP A 151 -2.42 12.25 -7.21
CA ASP A 151 -3.21 12.28 -8.45
C ASP A 151 -2.57 11.51 -9.61
N ASN A 152 -1.33 11.04 -9.46
CA ASN A 152 -0.63 10.34 -10.54
C ASN A 152 -0.08 8.99 -10.05
N PRO A 153 -0.97 8.01 -9.82
CA PRO A 153 -0.55 6.68 -9.39
C PRO A 153 0.32 6.04 -10.47
N ARG A 154 1.45 5.47 -10.05
CA ARG A 154 2.46 4.90 -10.94
C ARG A 154 3.16 3.70 -10.34
N ILE A 155 3.65 2.83 -11.21
CA ILE A 155 4.67 1.83 -10.86
C ILE A 155 6.00 2.37 -11.36
N PHE A 156 7.04 2.39 -10.55
CA PHE A 156 8.35 2.81 -11.02
C PHE A 156 9.46 1.86 -10.61
N VAL A 157 10.51 1.84 -11.40
CA VAL A 157 11.72 1.06 -11.10
C VAL A 157 12.88 1.99 -10.77
N PRO A 158 13.77 1.58 -9.85
CA PRO A 158 14.96 2.36 -9.54
C PRO A 158 15.81 2.63 -10.78
N GLY A 159 16.57 3.73 -10.73
CA GLY A 159 17.45 4.10 -11.83
C GLY A 159 18.56 3.08 -12.13
N ALA A 160 19.12 3.15 -13.34
CA ALA A 160 20.14 2.19 -13.82
C ALA A 160 21.32 2.06 -12.84
N ASP A 161 21.71 3.16 -12.22
CA ASP A 161 22.80 3.24 -11.24
C ASP A 161 22.52 2.45 -9.96
N TYR A 162 21.25 2.27 -9.59
CA TYR A 162 20.85 1.51 -8.40
C TYR A 162 21.08 0.00 -8.59
N TRP A 163 20.90 -0.49 -9.82
CA TRP A 163 21.17 -1.87 -10.21
C TRP A 163 22.60 -2.11 -10.68
N ARG A 164 23.39 -1.04 -10.84
CA ARG A 164 24.81 -1.15 -11.22
C ARG A 164 25.56 -1.93 -10.15
N GLY A 165 26.22 -3.00 -10.56
CA GLY A 165 27.00 -3.88 -9.67
C GLY A 165 26.29 -5.16 -9.25
N ILE A 166 25.09 -5.46 -9.76
CA ILE A 166 24.47 -6.78 -9.59
C ILE A 166 24.98 -7.72 -10.71
N PRO A 167 25.75 -8.78 -10.40
CA PRO A 167 26.26 -9.71 -11.41
C PRO A 167 25.12 -10.37 -12.19
N GLY A 168 25.31 -10.56 -13.50
CA GLY A 168 24.33 -11.22 -14.38
C GLY A 168 23.09 -10.40 -14.74
N LEU A 169 22.88 -9.23 -14.15
CA LEU A 169 21.72 -8.40 -14.44
C LEU A 169 21.94 -7.53 -15.69
N ASN A 170 21.23 -7.82 -16.77
CA ASN A 170 21.26 -7.02 -18.00
C ASN A 170 20.41 -5.74 -17.86
N VAL A 171 20.92 -4.75 -17.11
CA VAL A 171 20.22 -3.50 -16.80
C VAL A 171 19.70 -2.80 -18.06
N ASN A 172 20.52 -2.67 -19.10
CA ASN A 172 20.13 -1.98 -20.34
C ASN A 172 19.04 -2.75 -21.10
N GLY A 173 19.11 -4.07 -21.14
CA GLY A 173 18.07 -4.92 -21.74
C GLY A 173 16.74 -4.78 -21.01
N PHE A 174 16.75 -4.83 -19.68
CA PHE A 174 15.55 -4.64 -18.88
C PHE A 174 14.95 -3.25 -19.05
N ARG A 175 15.76 -2.18 -19.07
CA ARG A 175 15.26 -0.83 -19.32
C ARG A 175 14.57 -0.70 -20.67
N LYS A 176 15.19 -1.22 -21.75
CA LYS A 176 14.57 -1.23 -23.08
C LYS A 176 13.23 -1.97 -23.09
N ARG A 177 13.17 -3.13 -22.42
CA ARG A 177 11.93 -3.90 -22.30
C ARG A 177 10.85 -3.16 -21.51
N LEU A 178 11.21 -2.54 -20.38
CA LEU A 178 10.27 -1.74 -19.59
C LEU A 178 9.74 -0.55 -20.39
N MET A 179 10.61 0.15 -21.13
CA MET A 179 10.18 1.23 -22.04
C MET A 179 9.17 0.72 -23.09
N SER A 180 9.38 -0.48 -23.67
CA SER A 180 8.41 -1.06 -24.62
C SER A 180 7.04 -1.41 -24.00
N ILE A 181 6.97 -1.58 -22.68
CA ILE A 181 5.72 -1.83 -21.94
C ILE A 181 4.95 -0.51 -21.68
N GLY A 182 5.61 0.64 -21.85
CA GLY A 182 5.04 1.96 -21.61
C GLY A 182 5.69 2.71 -20.45
N PHE A 183 6.84 2.25 -19.94
CA PHE A 183 7.60 3.06 -19.00
C PHE A 183 8.21 4.27 -19.70
N GLU A 184 8.06 5.44 -19.09
CA GLU A 184 8.62 6.72 -19.51
C GLU A 184 9.80 7.07 -18.57
N GLU A 185 10.74 7.91 -19.03
CA GLU A 185 11.78 8.44 -18.14
C GLU A 185 11.13 9.36 -17.10
N GLY A 186 11.28 9.00 -15.83
CA GLY A 186 10.69 9.73 -14.71
C GLY A 186 11.58 10.86 -14.23
N THR A 187 11.43 11.23 -12.96
CA THR A 187 12.30 12.25 -12.35
C THR A 187 13.66 11.63 -12.03
N GLY A 188 14.74 12.16 -12.60
CA GLY A 188 16.09 11.62 -12.40
C GLY A 188 16.42 10.47 -13.36
N THR A 189 16.83 9.30 -12.84
CA THR A 189 17.22 8.12 -13.66
C THR A 189 16.21 6.97 -13.60
N GLU A 190 15.12 7.15 -12.87
CA GLU A 190 14.04 6.19 -12.69
C GLU A 190 13.22 6.02 -13.97
N LEU A 191 12.51 4.90 -14.07
CA LEU A 191 11.50 4.69 -15.11
C LEU A 191 10.14 4.55 -14.46
N ASP A 192 9.17 5.30 -14.96
CA ASP A 192 7.83 5.39 -14.43
C ASP A 192 6.81 4.80 -15.42
N LEU A 193 5.86 4.01 -14.93
CA LEU A 193 4.68 3.55 -15.65
C LEU A 193 3.45 4.26 -15.09
N PRO A 194 2.98 5.34 -15.74
CA PRO A 194 1.78 6.06 -15.30
C PRO A 194 0.54 5.17 -15.44
N LEU A 195 -0.09 4.80 -14.32
CA LEU A 195 -1.22 3.86 -14.34
C LEU A 195 -2.50 4.46 -14.92
N LYS A 196 -2.59 5.79 -15.01
CA LYS A 196 -3.67 6.48 -15.72
C LYS A 196 -3.63 6.22 -17.23
N LYS A 197 -2.43 6.06 -17.80
CA LYS A 197 -2.23 5.80 -19.23
C LYS A 197 -2.10 4.31 -19.55
N HIS A 198 -1.43 3.56 -18.68
CA HIS A 198 -1.03 2.17 -18.93
C HIS A 198 -1.60 1.23 -17.85
N ASN A 199 -2.86 0.79 -18.03
CA ASN A 199 -3.53 -0.14 -17.10
C ASN A 199 -4.24 -1.31 -17.81
N SER A 200 -3.88 -1.60 -19.05
CA SER A 200 -4.45 -2.74 -19.79
C SER A 200 -4.02 -4.07 -19.16
N ALA A 201 -4.81 -5.13 -19.38
CA ALA A 201 -4.43 -6.48 -18.93
C ALA A 201 -3.07 -6.90 -19.53
N GLN A 202 -2.88 -6.67 -20.83
CA GLN A 202 -1.64 -6.96 -21.55
C GLN A 202 -0.43 -6.24 -20.92
N THR A 203 -0.58 -4.96 -20.56
CA THR A 203 0.49 -4.19 -19.88
C THR A 203 0.94 -4.89 -18.59
N PHE A 204 0.00 -5.37 -17.77
CA PHE A 204 0.32 -6.06 -16.52
C PHE A 204 0.87 -7.47 -16.73
N ASP A 205 0.47 -8.17 -17.80
CA ASP A 205 1.05 -9.44 -18.19
C ASP A 205 2.52 -9.29 -18.61
N ASP A 206 2.82 -8.32 -19.46
CA ASP A 206 4.18 -8.04 -19.91
C ASP A 206 5.06 -7.52 -18.77
N LEU A 207 4.50 -6.67 -17.91
CA LEU A 207 5.17 -6.18 -16.70
C LEU A 207 5.51 -7.34 -15.76
N TYR A 208 4.57 -8.26 -15.53
CA TYR A 208 4.83 -9.43 -14.69
C TYR A 208 6.02 -10.23 -15.20
N MET A 209 6.06 -10.52 -16.49
CA MET A 209 7.17 -11.27 -17.09
C MET A 209 8.50 -10.52 -16.94
N ALA A 210 8.51 -9.20 -17.16
CA ALA A 210 9.71 -8.38 -16.98
C ALA A 210 10.20 -8.38 -15.52
N ILE A 211 9.31 -8.21 -14.55
CA ILE A 211 9.66 -8.19 -13.12
C ILE A 211 10.16 -9.57 -12.66
N VAL A 212 9.53 -10.66 -13.08
CA VAL A 212 9.98 -12.02 -12.74
C VAL A 212 11.39 -12.28 -13.24
N ASP A 213 11.70 -11.88 -14.49
CA ASP A 213 13.05 -12.06 -15.04
C ASP A 213 14.09 -11.21 -14.30
N ILE A 214 13.75 -9.98 -13.91
CA ILE A 214 14.62 -9.13 -13.09
C ILE A 214 14.89 -9.79 -11.73
N VAL A 215 13.85 -10.26 -11.05
CA VAL A 215 13.94 -10.90 -9.73
C VAL A 215 14.76 -12.18 -9.81
N ARG A 216 14.51 -13.03 -10.81
CA ARG A 216 15.29 -14.25 -11.03
C ARG A 216 16.76 -13.95 -11.27
N ALA A 217 17.08 -12.90 -12.03
CA ALA A 217 18.47 -12.50 -12.24
C ALA A 217 19.12 -11.97 -10.95
N MET A 218 18.38 -11.19 -10.15
CA MET A 218 18.83 -10.74 -8.82
C MET A 218 19.08 -11.92 -7.88
N GLU A 219 18.14 -12.86 -7.78
CA GLU A 219 18.27 -14.03 -6.91
C GLU A 219 19.37 -14.97 -7.39
N ALA A 220 19.48 -15.20 -8.70
CA ALA A 220 20.54 -16.02 -9.30
C ALA A 220 21.93 -15.48 -8.98
N SER A 221 22.09 -14.15 -8.88
CA SER A 221 23.38 -13.54 -8.51
C SER A 221 23.87 -13.98 -7.12
N LEU A 222 22.97 -14.36 -6.20
CA LEU A 222 23.35 -14.86 -4.87
C LEU A 222 23.98 -16.25 -4.90
N TYR A 223 23.73 -17.04 -5.95
CA TYR A 223 24.21 -18.42 -6.06
C TYR A 223 25.49 -18.55 -6.91
N GLN A 224 25.86 -17.53 -7.68
CA GLN A 224 27.00 -17.58 -8.61
C GLN A 224 28.39 -17.59 -7.93
N GLU A 225 28.51 -17.27 -6.64
CA GLU A 225 29.77 -17.42 -5.88
C GLU A 225 29.87 -18.74 -5.08
N GLY A 226 28.86 -19.62 -5.14
CA GLY A 226 28.88 -20.91 -4.44
C GLY A 226 29.76 -21.98 -5.08
N ASP A 227 30.14 -21.82 -6.36
CA ASP A 227 30.92 -22.79 -7.14
C ASP A 227 32.41 -22.42 -7.29
N GLY A 228 32.88 -21.39 -6.58
CA GLY A 228 34.22 -20.80 -6.75
C GLY A 228 35.17 -20.92 -5.56
N ARG A 229 34.89 -21.76 -4.56
CA ARG A 229 35.78 -22.00 -3.41
C ARG A 229 35.92 -23.48 -3.09
#